data_AF-A0A1Q9WGM6-F1
#
_entry.id   AF-A0A1Q9WGM6-F1
#
_cell.length_a   1.000
_cell.length_b   1.000
_cell.length_c   1.000
_cell.angle_alpha   90.00
_cell.angle_beta   90.00
_cell.angle_gamma   90.00
#
_symmetry.space_group_name_H-M   'P 1'
#
loop_
_entity.id
_entity.type
_entity.pdbx_description
1 polymer ?
#
loop_
_entity_poly.entity_id
_entity_poly.type
_entity_poly.pdbx_seq_one_letter_code
_entity_poly.pdbx_strand_id
1 'polypeptide(L)'
;MPDHLITLATALLVLSTVTGGIDVVLVHLVLLRLHASDTTFYEHQLHTLHAAFAVASVFLLFFFNFGGILLWLTVALVVVWFGVEVLDMFAEKNSRAAAGGLPSYEYVLHILTSGLRFAFVALVLAAKPLVAWNPGTSVLLHPPMPPWVRLVAAAVTLGGIGVVALHIWLMQPRFRTRPVSAPA
;
A
#
# COMPACT_ATOMS: atom_id res chain seq x y z
N MET A 1 8.18 23.85 -2.79
CA MET A 1 7.37 22.93 -1.94
C MET A 1 7.83 23.10 -0.50
N PRO A 2 6.97 22.96 0.50
CA PRO A 2 7.41 23.01 1.90
C PRO A 2 8.30 21.80 2.22
N ASP A 3 9.60 22.03 2.37
CA ASP A 3 10.60 20.95 2.49
C ASP A 3 10.37 20.06 3.72
N HIS A 4 9.87 20.63 4.82
CA HIS A 4 9.59 19.88 6.05
C HIS A 4 8.43 18.90 5.90
N LEU A 5 7.37 19.26 5.16
CA LEU A 5 6.23 18.36 4.92
C LEU A 5 6.64 17.16 4.08
N ILE A 6 7.43 17.38 3.03
CA ILE A 6 7.95 16.31 2.17
C ILE A 6 8.94 15.42 2.93
N THR A 7 9.76 16.02 3.78
CA THR A 7 10.70 15.27 4.63
C THR A 7 9.95 14.33 5.57
N LEU A 8 8.96 14.85 6.30
CA LEU A 8 8.15 14.05 7.20
C LEU A 8 7.31 13.00 6.45
N ALA A 9 6.68 13.37 5.34
CA ALA A 9 5.92 12.42 4.51
C ALA A 9 6.81 11.25 4.03
N THR A 10 8.04 11.53 3.63
CA THR A 10 8.96 10.48 3.16
C THR A 10 9.43 9.58 4.32
N ALA A 11 9.68 10.14 5.51
CA ALA A 11 9.98 9.33 6.70
C ALA A 11 8.80 8.40 7.07
N LEU A 12 7.57 8.92 7.03
CA LEU A 12 6.36 8.14 7.30
C LEU A 12 6.10 7.09 6.21
N LEU A 13 6.42 7.38 4.93
CA LEU A 13 6.40 6.39 3.85
C LEU A 13 7.35 5.23 4.14
N VAL A 14 8.59 5.50 4.59
CA VAL A 14 9.55 4.43 4.95
C VAL A 14 9.00 3.58 6.09
N LEU A 15 8.49 4.20 7.16
CA LEU A 15 7.91 3.46 8.29
C LEU A 15 6.67 2.64 7.88
N SER A 16 5.80 3.22 7.05
CA SER A 16 4.63 2.52 6.48
C SER A 16 5.06 1.34 5.60
N THR A 17 6.13 1.50 4.83
CA THR A 17 6.68 0.42 3.98
C THR A 17 7.24 -0.72 4.81
N VAL A 18 7.96 -0.43 5.90
CA VAL A 18 8.49 -1.47 6.80
C VAL A 18 7.36 -2.23 7.48
N THR A 19 6.39 -1.52 8.05
CA THR A 19 5.25 -2.15 8.74
C THR A 19 4.35 -2.94 7.78
N GLY A 20 4.01 -2.37 6.62
CA GLY A 20 3.27 -3.09 5.59
C GLY A 20 4.04 -4.27 4.99
N GLY A 21 5.38 -4.19 4.93
CA GLY A 21 6.21 -5.32 4.52
C GLY A 21 6.20 -6.46 5.54
N ILE A 22 6.20 -6.15 6.83
CA ILE A 22 6.02 -7.17 7.90
C ILE A 22 4.65 -7.82 7.74
N ASP A 23 3.60 -7.04 7.54
CA ASP A 23 2.24 -7.55 7.39
C ASP A 23 2.11 -8.48 6.18
N VAL A 24 2.31 -7.91 4.99
CA VAL A 24 2.08 -8.60 3.71
C VAL A 24 3.04 -9.77 3.51
N VAL A 25 4.32 -9.66 3.89
CA VAL A 25 5.31 -10.73 3.64
C VAL A 25 5.39 -11.69 4.82
N LEU A 26 5.66 -11.21 6.03
CA LEU A 26 5.88 -12.10 7.16
C LEU A 26 4.57 -12.71 7.64
N VAL A 27 3.55 -11.90 7.93
CA VAL A 27 2.28 -12.42 8.47
C VAL A 27 1.53 -13.19 7.39
N HIS A 28 1.20 -12.55 6.26
CA HIS A 28 0.26 -13.14 5.31
C HIS A 28 0.87 -14.22 4.41
N LEU A 29 2.11 -14.05 3.93
CA LEU A 29 2.74 -15.06 3.08
C LEU A 29 3.44 -16.18 3.86
N VAL A 30 4.19 -15.85 4.92
CA VAL A 30 5.02 -16.85 5.63
C VAL A 30 4.24 -17.55 6.74
N LEU A 31 3.65 -16.79 7.67
CA LEU A 31 3.00 -17.36 8.86
C LEU A 31 1.62 -17.94 8.53
N LEU A 32 0.74 -17.16 7.91
CA LEU A 32 -0.64 -17.55 7.65
C LEU A 32 -0.80 -18.30 6.32
N ARG A 33 0.04 -17.98 5.32
CA ARG A 33 -0.01 -18.53 3.97
C ARG A 33 -1.40 -18.36 3.34
N LEU A 34 -1.91 -17.14 3.32
CA LEU A 34 -3.28 -16.83 2.86
C LEU A 34 -3.57 -17.33 1.44
N HIS A 35 -2.55 -17.34 0.58
CA HIS A 35 -2.63 -17.88 -0.78
C HIS A 35 -2.96 -19.38 -0.86
N ALA A 36 -2.75 -20.14 0.22
CA ALA A 36 -2.80 -21.60 0.20
C ALA A 36 -4.15 -22.21 0.57
N SER A 37 -5.09 -21.42 1.11
CA SER A 37 -6.43 -21.88 1.50
C SER A 37 -7.51 -21.13 0.73
N ASP A 38 -8.55 -21.83 0.30
CA ASP A 38 -9.70 -21.23 -0.40
C ASP A 38 -10.46 -20.23 0.48
N THR A 39 -10.49 -20.45 1.80
CA THR A 39 -11.18 -19.56 2.75
C THR A 39 -10.51 -18.19 2.91
N THR A 40 -9.19 -18.12 2.68
CA THR A 40 -8.38 -16.90 2.80
C THR A 40 -7.94 -16.36 1.45
N PHE A 41 -8.29 -17.04 0.35
CA PHE A 41 -7.78 -16.70 -0.97
C PHE A 41 -8.28 -15.33 -1.45
N TYR A 42 -9.52 -14.98 -1.13
CA TYR A 42 -10.07 -13.66 -1.47
C TYR A 42 -9.29 -12.52 -0.78
N GLU A 43 -8.90 -12.71 0.48
CA GLU A 43 -8.05 -11.76 1.21
C GLU A 43 -6.67 -11.63 0.52
N HIS A 44 -6.06 -12.74 0.10
CA HIS A 44 -4.81 -12.70 -0.68
C HIS A 44 -4.96 -11.87 -1.98
N GLN A 45 -6.12 -11.93 -2.65
CA GLN A 45 -6.40 -11.10 -3.82
C GLN A 45 -6.49 -9.62 -3.47
N LEU A 46 -7.18 -9.28 -2.38
CA LEU A 46 -7.29 -7.90 -1.90
C LEU A 46 -5.93 -7.33 -1.49
N HIS A 47 -5.10 -8.09 -0.78
CA HIS A 47 -3.72 -7.69 -0.45
C HIS A 47 -2.84 -7.46 -1.67
N THR A 48 -3.00 -8.30 -2.70
CA THR A 48 -2.28 -8.12 -3.97
C THR A 48 -2.68 -6.81 -4.64
N LEU A 49 -3.99 -6.53 -4.68
CA LEU A 49 -4.52 -5.30 -5.26
C LEU A 49 -4.10 -4.07 -4.43
N HIS A 50 -4.13 -4.18 -3.11
CA HIS A 50 -3.66 -3.16 -2.18
C HIS A 50 -2.18 -2.85 -2.42
N ALA A 51 -1.32 -3.86 -2.52
CA ALA A 51 0.10 -3.69 -2.83
C ALA A 51 0.34 -3.06 -4.21
N ALA A 52 -0.44 -3.44 -5.23
CA ALA A 52 -0.36 -2.85 -6.56
C ALA A 52 -0.73 -1.35 -6.56
N PHE A 53 -1.81 -0.99 -5.88
CA PHE A 53 -2.20 0.41 -5.71
C PHE A 53 -1.21 1.21 -4.87
N ALA A 54 -0.59 0.59 -3.86
CA ALA A 54 0.49 1.20 -3.09
C ALA A 54 1.67 1.58 -3.99
N VAL A 55 2.16 0.64 -4.81
CA VAL A 55 3.27 0.86 -5.75
C VAL A 55 2.97 2.04 -6.68
N ALA A 56 1.81 2.02 -7.32
CA ALA A 56 1.42 3.09 -8.25
C ALA A 56 1.26 4.44 -7.55
N SER A 57 0.64 4.47 -6.37
CA SER A 57 0.45 5.69 -5.58
C SER A 57 1.76 6.27 -5.09
N VAL A 58 2.68 5.44 -4.57
CA VAL A 58 4.00 5.90 -4.10
C VAL A 58 4.80 6.50 -5.25
N PHE A 59 4.82 5.84 -6.41
CA PHE A 59 5.50 6.38 -7.59
C PHE A 59 4.94 7.75 -7.99
N LEU A 60 3.62 7.87 -8.11
CA LEU A 60 2.96 9.12 -8.50
C LEU A 60 3.07 10.23 -7.45
N LEU A 61 3.13 9.90 -6.17
CA LEU A 61 3.22 10.91 -5.12
C LEU A 61 4.65 11.39 -4.86
N PHE A 62 5.67 10.51 -4.99
CA PHE A 62 7.03 10.80 -4.50
C PHE A 62 8.14 10.75 -5.56
N PHE A 63 7.97 10.08 -6.70
CA PHE A 63 9.07 9.95 -7.67
C PHE A 63 9.22 11.18 -8.58
N PHE A 64 8.11 11.76 -9.02
CA PHE A 64 8.08 13.02 -9.75
C PHE A 64 7.19 14.04 -9.04
N ASN A 65 7.41 15.32 -9.32
CA ASN A 65 6.53 16.36 -8.81
C ASN A 65 5.34 16.54 -9.76
N PHE A 66 4.37 15.63 -9.71
CA PHE A 66 3.20 15.71 -10.58
C PHE A 66 2.19 16.78 -10.15
N GLY A 67 1.55 17.42 -11.13
CA GLY A 67 0.48 18.40 -11.01
C GLY A 67 -0.61 18.17 -12.06
N GLY A 68 -1.53 19.12 -12.16
CA GLY A 68 -2.55 19.12 -13.21
C GLY A 68 -3.51 17.94 -13.11
N ILE A 69 -3.99 17.49 -14.27
CA ILE A 69 -4.89 16.33 -14.36
C ILE A 69 -4.28 15.06 -13.76
N LEU A 70 -2.96 14.86 -13.85
CA LEU A 70 -2.33 13.65 -13.31
C LEU A 70 -2.34 13.64 -11.77
N LEU A 71 -2.26 14.80 -11.12
CA LEU A 71 -2.42 14.89 -9.66
C LEU A 71 -3.84 14.45 -9.25
N TRP A 72 -4.88 14.86 -9.98
CA TRP A 72 -6.25 14.43 -9.72
C TRP A 72 -6.45 12.92 -9.93
N LEU A 73 -5.87 12.36 -11.00
CA LEU A 73 -5.87 10.91 -11.22
C LEU A 73 -5.14 10.17 -10.09
N THR A 74 -4.06 10.75 -9.57
CA THR A 74 -3.34 10.21 -8.41
C THR A 74 -4.22 10.22 -7.15
N VAL A 75 -4.98 11.29 -6.91
CA VAL A 75 -5.94 11.35 -5.80
C VAL A 75 -7.05 10.31 -5.97
N ALA A 76 -7.60 10.16 -7.18
CA ALA A 76 -8.60 9.13 -7.46
C ALA A 76 -8.03 7.72 -7.19
N LEU A 77 -6.78 7.46 -7.59
CA LEU A 77 -6.09 6.21 -7.31
C LEU A 77 -5.95 5.95 -5.80
N VAL A 78 -5.60 6.96 -5.01
CA VAL A 78 -5.51 6.88 -3.55
C VAL A 78 -6.87 6.57 -2.92
N VAL A 79 -7.97 7.13 -3.45
CA VAL A 79 -9.32 6.82 -2.99
C VAL A 79 -9.69 5.36 -3.28
N VAL A 80 -9.36 4.87 -4.48
CA VAL A 80 -9.57 3.45 -4.82
C VAL A 80 -8.70 2.55 -3.93
N TRP A 81 -7.45 2.94 -3.67
CA TRP A 81 -6.54 2.24 -2.78
C TRP A 81 -7.13 2.10 -1.37
N PHE A 82 -7.69 3.19 -0.82
CA PHE A 82 -8.41 3.15 0.45
C PHE A 82 -9.64 2.24 0.41
N GLY A 83 -10.40 2.26 -0.69
CA GLY A 83 -11.54 1.35 -0.87
C GLY A 83 -11.14 -0.12 -0.79
N VAL A 84 -9.99 -0.50 -1.36
CA VAL A 84 -9.48 -1.89 -1.27
C VAL A 84 -9.11 -2.28 0.15
N GLU A 85 -8.47 -1.38 0.91
CA GLU A 85 -8.17 -1.61 2.33
C GLU A 85 -9.44 -1.82 3.16
N VAL A 86 -10.50 -1.03 2.90
CA VAL A 86 -11.79 -1.22 3.57
C VAL A 86 -12.38 -2.60 3.25
N LEU A 87 -12.32 -3.03 1.99
CA LEU A 87 -12.78 -4.38 1.60
C LEU A 87 -11.95 -5.48 2.27
N ASP A 88 -10.64 -5.26 2.42
CA ASP A 88 -9.74 -6.19 3.09
C ASP A 88 -10.12 -6.38 4.55
N MET A 89 -10.32 -5.29 5.31
CA MET A 89 -10.77 -5.36 6.71
C MET A 89 -12.10 -6.13 6.89
N PHE A 90 -13.01 -6.06 5.92
CA PHE A 90 -14.24 -6.87 5.93
C PHE A 90 -13.97 -8.36 5.64
N ALA A 91 -13.04 -8.66 4.73
CA ALA A 91 -12.65 -10.03 4.39
C ALA A 91 -11.92 -10.73 5.54
N GLU A 92 -11.02 -10.02 6.23
CA GLU A 92 -10.21 -10.56 7.33
C GLU A 92 -11.03 -11.20 8.44
N LYS A 93 -12.16 -10.56 8.82
CA LYS A 93 -13.06 -11.10 9.84
C LYS A 93 -13.51 -12.51 9.51
N ASN A 94 -13.86 -12.76 8.24
CA ASN A 94 -14.31 -14.07 7.78
C ASN A 94 -13.13 -15.04 7.65
N SER A 95 -12.01 -14.57 7.12
CA SER A 95 -10.79 -15.36 6.96
C SER A 95 -10.25 -15.91 8.29
N ARG A 96 -10.37 -15.14 9.37
CA ARG A 96 -9.89 -15.52 10.72
C ARG A 96 -10.97 -16.15 11.59
N ALA A 97 -12.20 -16.31 11.10
CA ALA A 97 -13.30 -16.88 11.89
C ALA A 97 -12.98 -18.31 12.37
N ALA A 98 -12.34 -19.12 11.52
CA ALA A 98 -11.89 -20.45 11.89
C ALA A 98 -10.78 -20.43 12.97
N ALA A 99 -10.00 -19.35 13.04
CA ALA A 99 -8.87 -19.16 13.96
C ALA A 99 -9.24 -18.55 15.33
N GLY A 100 -10.53 -18.35 15.61
CA GLY A 100 -10.99 -17.68 16.83
C GLY A 100 -10.93 -16.16 16.75
N GLY A 101 -10.72 -15.59 15.55
CA GLY A 101 -10.67 -14.15 15.30
C GLY A 101 -9.27 -13.62 14.99
N LEU A 102 -9.19 -12.30 14.78
CA LEU A 102 -7.95 -11.61 14.45
C LEU A 102 -7.07 -11.45 15.70
N PRO A 103 -5.80 -11.90 15.68
CA PRO A 103 -4.87 -11.66 16.77
C PRO A 103 -4.62 -10.16 17.00
N SER A 104 -4.48 -9.74 18.26
CA SER A 104 -4.29 -8.32 18.60
C SER A 104 -3.05 -7.68 17.95
N TYR A 105 -2.00 -8.46 17.67
CA TYR A 105 -0.80 -7.93 17.00
C TYR A 105 -1.07 -7.56 15.54
N GLU A 106 -1.91 -8.32 14.83
CA GLU A 106 -2.30 -8.07 13.44
C GLU A 106 -3.15 -6.79 13.38
N TYR A 107 -4.06 -6.62 14.35
CA TYR A 107 -4.85 -5.40 14.50
C TYR A 107 -4.00 -4.14 14.74
N VAL A 108 -3.00 -4.22 15.64
CA VAL A 108 -2.08 -3.11 15.90
C VAL A 108 -1.25 -2.78 14.67
N LEU A 109 -0.78 -3.80 13.95
CA LEU A 109 0.00 -3.64 12.74
C LEU A 109 -0.81 -2.93 11.65
N HIS A 110 -2.07 -3.33 11.45
CA HIS A 110 -3.00 -2.69 10.53
C HIS A 110 -3.20 -1.21 10.86
N ILE A 111 -3.58 -0.89 12.10
CA ILE A 111 -3.78 0.51 12.52
C ILE A 111 -2.51 1.33 12.29
N LEU A 112 -1.35 0.78 12.63
CA LEU A 112 -0.09 1.49 12.47
C LEU A 112 0.23 1.72 11.00
N THR A 113 0.14 0.70 10.15
CA THR A 113 0.41 0.79 8.72
C THR A 113 -0.56 1.76 8.03
N SER A 114 -1.86 1.65 8.29
CA SER A 114 -2.90 2.55 7.74
C SER A 114 -2.72 3.98 8.23
N GLY A 115 -2.46 4.18 9.52
CA GLY A 115 -2.26 5.50 10.12
C GLY A 115 -1.03 6.22 9.54
N LEU A 116 0.10 5.53 9.44
CA LEU A 116 1.32 6.05 8.80
C LEU A 116 1.06 6.39 7.32
N ARG A 117 0.28 5.55 6.63
CA ARG A 117 -0.08 5.76 5.23
C ARG A 117 -0.91 7.02 5.01
N PHE A 118 -2.02 7.16 5.73
CA PHE A 118 -2.86 8.35 5.63
C PHE A 118 -2.07 9.62 5.96
N ALA A 119 -1.20 9.56 6.97
CA ALA A 119 -0.36 10.69 7.34
C ALA A 119 0.61 11.08 6.21
N PHE A 120 1.33 10.13 5.60
CA PHE A 120 2.24 10.49 4.49
C PHE A 120 1.48 11.01 3.27
N VAL A 121 0.32 10.42 2.93
CA VAL A 121 -0.51 10.84 1.80
C VAL A 121 -1.01 12.27 2.01
N ALA A 122 -1.55 12.56 3.20
CA ALA A 122 -2.04 13.89 3.53
C ALA A 122 -0.93 14.94 3.43
N LEU A 123 0.26 14.66 3.99
CA LEU A 123 1.38 15.59 4.00
C LEU A 123 1.96 15.84 2.60
N VAL A 124 2.13 14.81 1.77
CA VAL A 124 2.69 14.97 0.41
C VAL A 124 1.72 15.74 -0.51
N LEU A 125 0.42 15.55 -0.33
CA LEU A 125 -0.60 16.32 -1.05
C LEU A 125 -0.67 17.77 -0.54
N ALA A 126 -0.62 17.98 0.78
CA ALA A 126 -0.59 19.33 1.38
C ALA A 126 0.66 20.13 0.99
N ALA A 127 1.76 19.46 0.68
CA ALA A 127 2.98 20.09 0.20
C ALA A 127 2.88 20.63 -1.24
N LYS A 128 1.84 20.25 -2.00
CA LYS A 128 1.64 20.71 -3.38
C LYS A 128 1.23 22.19 -3.41
N PRO A 129 1.82 23.02 -4.29
CA PRO A 129 1.39 24.41 -4.44
C PRO A 129 -0.03 24.46 -5.00
N LEU A 130 -0.80 25.50 -4.66
CA LEU A 130 -2.21 25.63 -5.10
C LEU A 130 -2.38 25.52 -6.63
N VAL A 131 -1.43 26.04 -7.41
CA VAL A 131 -1.46 25.94 -8.88
C VAL A 131 -1.45 24.49 -9.37
N ALA A 132 -0.83 23.55 -8.64
CA ALA A 132 -0.77 22.14 -9.02
C ALA A 132 -2.16 21.50 -9.15
N TRP A 133 -3.16 22.05 -8.47
CA TRP A 133 -4.52 21.53 -8.41
C TRP A 133 -5.41 22.02 -9.56
N ASN A 134 -4.94 22.93 -10.41
CA ASN A 134 -5.66 23.29 -11.63
C ASN A 134 -5.45 22.19 -12.69
N PRO A 135 -6.50 21.54 -13.22
CA PRO A 135 -6.35 20.46 -14.21
C PRO A 135 -5.54 20.83 -15.47
N GLY A 136 -5.55 22.11 -15.86
CA GLY A 136 -4.79 22.62 -17.02
C GLY A 136 -3.31 22.93 -16.74
N THR A 137 -2.85 22.79 -15.50
CA THR A 137 -1.43 22.94 -15.16
C THR A 137 -0.59 21.79 -15.74
N SER A 138 0.67 22.08 -16.04
CA SER A 138 1.65 21.07 -16.48
C SER A 138 1.63 19.83 -15.58
N VAL A 139 1.66 18.66 -16.21
CA VAL A 139 1.75 17.38 -15.52
C VAL A 139 3.02 17.31 -14.67
N LEU A 140 4.15 17.83 -15.16
CA LEU A 140 5.41 17.89 -14.42
C LEU A 140 5.66 19.32 -13.93
N LEU A 141 5.82 19.46 -12.62
CA LEU A 141 6.05 20.74 -11.95
C LEU A 141 7.53 20.96 -11.65
N HIS A 142 7.93 22.23 -11.64
CA HIS A 142 9.22 22.68 -11.13
C HIS A 142 9.07 23.35 -9.76
N PRO A 143 10.03 23.17 -8.84
CA PRO A 143 11.19 22.27 -8.94
C PRO A 143 10.77 20.78 -8.87
N PRO A 144 11.64 19.84 -9.33
CA PRO A 144 11.39 18.41 -9.18
C PRO A 144 11.45 17.98 -7.71
N MET A 145 11.03 16.74 -7.43
CA MET A 145 11.22 16.13 -6.11
C MET A 145 12.71 16.06 -5.75
N PRO A 146 13.10 16.29 -4.48
CA PRO A 146 14.49 16.18 -4.05
C PRO A 146 15.10 14.82 -4.40
N PRO A 147 16.38 14.74 -4.81
CA PRO A 147 16.98 13.48 -5.27
C PRO A 147 16.86 12.32 -4.28
N TRP A 148 17.00 12.59 -2.98
CA TRP A 148 16.89 11.57 -1.94
C TRP A 148 15.46 11.03 -1.79
N VAL A 149 14.43 11.88 -1.96
CA VAL A 149 13.02 11.46 -1.98
C VAL A 149 12.77 10.52 -3.15
N ARG A 150 13.32 10.88 -4.33
CA ARG A 150 13.21 10.06 -5.54
C ARG A 150 13.89 8.70 -5.37
N LEU A 151 15.03 8.66 -4.69
CA LEU A 151 15.72 7.41 -4.37
C LEU A 151 14.87 6.51 -3.46
N VAL A 152 14.29 7.06 -2.39
CA VAL A 152 13.35 6.32 -1.52
C VAL A 152 12.15 5.82 -2.31
N ALA A 153 11.52 6.70 -3.09
CA ALA A 153 10.38 6.33 -3.93
C ALA A 153 10.73 5.20 -4.91
N ALA A 154 11.91 5.27 -5.54
CA ALA A 154 12.40 4.22 -6.44
C ALA A 154 12.56 2.87 -5.70
N ALA A 155 13.23 2.89 -4.54
CA ALA A 155 13.47 1.68 -3.76
C ALA A 155 12.15 1.03 -3.30
N VAL A 156 11.22 1.84 -2.76
CA VAL A 156 9.90 1.35 -2.32
C VAL A 156 9.09 0.83 -3.50
N THR A 157 9.06 1.54 -4.63
CA THR A 157 8.33 1.13 -5.83
C THR A 157 8.89 -0.17 -6.40
N LEU A 158 10.21 -0.29 -6.55
CA LEU A 158 10.86 -1.50 -7.08
C LEU A 158 10.68 -2.70 -6.16
N GLY A 159 10.85 -2.52 -4.84
CA GLY A 159 10.58 -3.56 -3.86
C GLY A 159 9.12 -4.01 -3.89
N GLY A 160 8.18 -3.06 -3.94
CA GLY A 160 6.76 -3.33 -4.04
C GLY A 160 6.37 -4.05 -5.33
N ILE A 161 6.97 -3.72 -6.47
CA ILE A 161 6.79 -4.47 -7.74
C ILE A 161 7.17 -5.94 -7.54
N GLY A 162 8.30 -6.20 -6.87
CA GLY A 162 8.73 -7.56 -6.53
C GLY A 162 7.71 -8.30 -5.65
N VAL A 163 7.16 -7.64 -4.63
CA VAL A 163 6.13 -8.20 -3.75
C VAL A 163 4.83 -8.49 -4.51
N VAL A 164 4.39 -7.57 -5.37
CA VAL A 164 3.20 -7.77 -6.22
C VAL A 164 3.39 -8.94 -7.18
N ALA A 165 4.55 -9.03 -7.83
CA ALA A 165 4.88 -10.14 -8.72
C ALA A 165 4.88 -11.48 -7.99
N LEU A 166 5.44 -11.53 -6.78
CA LEU A 166 5.40 -12.71 -5.90
C LEU A 166 3.97 -13.10 -5.56
N HIS A 167 3.12 -12.13 -5.19
CA HIS A 167 1.72 -12.38 -4.86
C HIS A 167 0.92 -12.95 -6.04
N ILE A 168 1.10 -12.35 -7.23
CA ILE A 168 0.47 -12.82 -8.48
C ILE A 168 0.95 -14.25 -8.79
N TRP A 169 2.24 -14.53 -8.63
CA TRP A 169 2.77 -15.87 -8.83
C TRP A 169 2.14 -16.89 -7.86
N LEU A 170 1.94 -16.52 -6.60
CA LEU A 170 1.28 -17.36 -5.58
C LEU A 170 -0.23 -17.53 -5.79
N MET A 171 -0.87 -16.77 -6.67
CA MET A 171 -2.29 -16.96 -7.00
C MET A 171 -2.57 -18.23 -7.83
N GLN A 172 -1.52 -18.85 -8.39
CA GLN A 172 -1.65 -20.03 -9.24
C GLN A 172 -2.32 -21.19 -8.49
N PRO A 173 -3.24 -21.95 -9.12
CA PRO A 173 -3.98 -23.03 -8.45
C PRO A 173 -3.10 -24.07 -7.76
N ARG A 174 -1.89 -24.34 -8.29
CA ARG A 174 -0.93 -25.28 -7.71
C ARG A 174 -0.47 -24.95 -6.28
N PHE A 175 -0.64 -23.71 -5.84
CA PHE A 175 -0.28 -23.27 -4.50
C PHE A 175 -1.47 -23.32 -3.51
N ARG A 176 -2.69 -23.62 -3.98
CA ARG A 176 -3.91 -23.75 -3.16
C ARG A 176 -4.08 -25.18 -2.65
N THR A 177 -3.18 -25.61 -1.77
CA THR A 177 -3.07 -27.02 -1.35
C THR A 177 -3.36 -27.25 0.12
N ARG A 178 -3.73 -26.22 0.89
CA ARG A 178 -4.05 -26.36 2.30
C ARG A 178 -5.51 -26.80 2.45
N PRO A 179 -5.81 -28.01 2.97
CA PRO A 179 -7.19 -28.39 3.25
C PRO A 179 -7.80 -27.47 4.32
N VAL A 180 -9.12 -27.27 4.23
CA VAL A 180 -9.90 -26.53 5.23
C VAL A 180 -9.93 -27.37 6.51
N SER A 181 -8.93 -27.20 7.37
CA SER A 181 -8.89 -27.85 8.68
C SER A 181 -8.66 -26.81 9.77
N ALA A 182 -9.42 -26.94 10.86
CA ALA A 182 -9.42 -26.07 12.03
C ALA A 182 -8.00 -25.81 12.59
N PRO A 183 -7.78 -24.69 13.30
CA PRO A 183 -6.45 -24.25 13.69
C PRO A 183 -5.77 -25.25 14.62
N ALA A 184 -4.45 -25.32 14.50
CA ALA A 184 -3.56 -25.86 15.52
C ALA A 184 -3.58 -24.98 16.79
#